data_AF-A0A535VMR9-F1
#
_entry.id   AF-A0A535VMR9-F1
#
_cell.length_a   1.000
_cell.length_b   1.000
_cell.length_c   1.000
_cell.angle_alpha   90.00
_cell.angle_beta   90.00
_cell.angle_gamma   90.00
#
_symmetry.space_group_name_H-M   'P 1'
#
loop_
_entity.id
_entity.type
_entity.pdbx_description
1 polymer ?
#
loop_
_entity_poly.entity_id
_entity_poly.type
_entity_poly.pdbx_seq_one_letter_code
_entity_poly.pdbx_strand_id
1 'polypeptide(L)'
;GNTFNHDYGAEGENGQQWPLAHVFVRRGKKIHHFWTSELWWAKPEPGQDMRHVDFMWPMWGIFDATPDGRSKSWGPSLSYP
;
A
#
# COMPACT_ATOMS: atom_id res chain seq x y z
N GLY A 1 -14.84 -3.56 18.45
CA GLY A 1 -13.74 -3.10 17.59
C GLY A 1 -12.57 -2.69 18.46
N ASN A 2 -11.40 -2.48 17.86
CA ASN A 2 -10.24 -1.86 18.50
C ASN A 2 -9.92 -0.53 17.79
N THR A 3 -8.97 0.24 18.30
CA THR A 3 -8.56 1.55 17.75
C THR A 3 -7.44 1.45 16.72
N PHE A 4 -6.98 0.25 16.38
CA PHE A 4 -5.76 0.02 15.59
C PHE A 4 -5.70 0.86 14.31
N ASN A 5 -6.78 0.85 13.53
CA ASN A 5 -6.80 1.48 12.22
C ASN A 5 -6.72 3.01 12.31
N HIS A 6 -7.44 3.60 13.28
CA HIS A 6 -7.34 5.01 13.65
C HIS A 6 -5.94 5.36 14.18
N ASP A 7 -5.37 4.53 15.06
CA ASP A 7 -4.04 4.76 15.65
C ASP A 7 -2.90 4.72 14.60
N TYR A 8 -3.10 4.00 13.49
CA TYR A 8 -2.17 3.98 12.35
C TYR A 8 -2.47 5.05 11.28
N GLY A 9 -3.43 5.95 11.54
CA GLY A 9 -3.88 6.98 10.61
C GLY A 9 -4.63 6.42 9.40
N ALA A 10 -4.92 5.13 9.34
CA ALA A 10 -5.64 4.49 8.25
C ALA A 10 -7.16 4.72 8.30
N GLU A 11 -7.64 5.47 9.30
CA GLU A 11 -9.02 5.88 9.48
C GLU A 11 -9.11 7.38 9.76
N GLY A 12 -9.93 8.10 8.98
CA GLY A 12 -10.24 9.51 9.19
C GLY A 12 -11.34 9.74 10.24
N GLU A 13 -11.54 10.98 10.65
CA GLU A 13 -12.50 11.37 11.71
C GLU A 13 -13.94 10.93 11.43
N ASN A 14 -14.33 10.80 10.16
CA ASN A 14 -15.67 10.35 9.75
C ASN A 14 -15.68 8.87 9.29
N GLY A 15 -14.66 8.09 9.67
CA GLY A 15 -14.55 6.68 9.33
C GLY A 15 -14.03 6.39 7.92
N GLN A 16 -13.54 7.40 7.18
CA GLN A 16 -12.92 7.16 5.86
C GLN A 16 -11.73 6.22 6.01
N GLN A 17 -11.57 5.29 5.07
CA GLN A 17 -10.53 4.27 5.13
C GLN A 17 -9.41 4.58 4.14
N TRP A 18 -8.17 4.55 4.59
CA TRP A 18 -6.98 4.71 3.74
C TRP A 18 -6.33 3.35 3.46
N PRO A 19 -5.86 3.10 2.23
CA PRO A 19 -5.36 1.79 1.83
C PRO A 19 -3.92 1.54 2.30
N LEU A 20 -3.71 1.40 3.62
CA LEU A 20 -2.43 0.98 4.18
C LEU A 20 -2.29 -0.54 4.18
N ALA A 21 -1.10 -1.03 3.84
CA ALA A 21 -0.75 -2.43 3.98
C ALA A 21 -0.16 -2.68 5.38
N HIS A 22 -0.73 -3.65 6.09
CA HIS A 22 -0.25 -4.08 7.40
C HIS A 22 0.14 -5.57 7.36
N VAL A 23 1.28 -5.90 7.95
CA VAL A 23 1.72 -7.29 8.14
C VAL A 23 1.60 -7.63 9.62
N PHE A 24 0.94 -8.76 9.90
CA PHE A 24 0.81 -9.31 11.24
C PHE A 24 1.46 -10.67 11.32
N VAL A 25 2.06 -10.97 12.46
CA VAL A 25 2.67 -12.27 12.76
C VAL A 25 1.93 -12.93 13.92
N ARG A 26 1.62 -14.23 13.76
CA ARG A 26 1.09 -15.05 14.85
C ARG A 26 2.25 -15.64 15.65
N ARG A 27 2.28 -15.40 16.96
CA ARG A 27 3.24 -16.01 17.90
C ARG A 27 2.45 -16.73 19.00
N GLY A 28 2.42 -18.07 18.91
CA GLY A 28 1.54 -18.89 19.74
C GLY A 28 0.06 -18.60 19.47
N LYS A 29 -0.70 -18.27 20.52
CA LYS A 29 -2.14 -17.95 20.44
C LYS A 29 -2.44 -16.46 20.20
N LYS A 30 -1.42 -15.61 20.01
CA LYS A 30 -1.57 -14.16 19.87
C LYS A 30 -1.16 -13.68 18.48
N ILE A 31 -1.85 -12.65 17.98
CA ILE A 31 -1.50 -11.90 16.77
C ILE A 31 -0.76 -10.63 17.19
N HIS A 32 0.34 -10.33 16.51
CA HIS A 32 1.14 -9.14 16.74
C HIS A 32 1.29 -8.38 15.43
N HIS A 33 1.21 -7.06 15.50
CA HIS A 33 1.64 -6.21 14.39
C HIS A 33 3.15 -6.36 14.18
N PHE A 34 3.57 -6.41 12.91
CA PHE A 34 4.97 -6.58 12.52
C PHE A 34 5.47 -5.41 11.68
N TRP A 35 4.67 -4.92 10.73
CA TRP A 35 5.08 -3.87 9.81
C TRP A 35 3.87 -3.16 9.19
N THR A 36 4.02 -1.87 8.84
CA THR A 36 3.04 -1.07 8.10
C THR A 36 3.73 -0.34 6.95
N SER A 37 3.04 -0.17 5.82
CA SER A 37 3.47 0.65 4.68
C SER A 37 3.39 2.16 4.96
N GLU A 38 4.14 2.63 5.96
CA GLU A 38 4.08 4.03 6.44
C GLU A 38 4.53 5.08 5.41
N LEU A 39 5.18 4.64 4.33
CA LEU A 39 5.50 5.48 3.18
C LEU A 39 4.27 6.13 2.54
N TRP A 40 3.05 5.66 2.86
CA TRP A 40 1.78 6.33 2.52
C TRP A 40 1.75 7.79 2.98
N TRP A 41 2.34 8.10 4.14
CA TRP A 41 2.33 9.46 4.71
C TRP A 41 3.44 10.36 4.16
N ALA A 42 4.36 9.81 3.37
CA ALA A 42 5.38 10.59 2.70
C ALA A 42 4.81 11.16 1.38
N LYS A 43 5.12 12.42 1.09
CA LYS A 43 4.79 13.00 -0.21
C LYS A 43 5.57 12.27 -1.32
N PRO A 44 4.93 11.95 -2.46
CA PRO A 44 5.68 11.53 -3.63
C PRO A 44 6.52 12.69 -4.17
N GLU A 45 7.65 12.37 -4.78
CA GLU A 45 8.46 13.36 -5.50
C GLU A 45 7.71 13.87 -6.74
N PRO A 46 8.05 15.07 -7.27
CA PRO A 46 7.43 15.58 -8.48
C PRO A 46 7.48 14.57 -9.64
N GLY A 47 6.30 14.19 -10.14
CA GLY A 47 6.16 13.23 -11.23
C GLY A 47 6.13 11.75 -10.82
N GLN A 48 6.06 11.44 -9.52
CA GLN A 48 5.87 10.07 -9.01
C GLN A 48 4.43 9.82 -8.52
N ASP A 49 3.97 8.58 -8.67
CA ASP A 49 2.78 8.07 -7.99
C ASP A 49 3.07 7.71 -6.53
N MET A 50 2.02 7.40 -5.76
CA MET A 50 2.19 6.82 -4.41
C MET A 50 2.87 5.46 -4.50
N ARG A 51 3.88 5.27 -3.65
CA ARG A 51 4.84 4.15 -3.75
C ARG A 51 4.88 3.22 -2.55
N HIS A 52 3.94 3.36 -1.62
CA HIS A 52 3.94 2.62 -0.34
C HIS A 52 3.69 1.12 -0.50
N VAL A 53 3.13 0.71 -1.65
CA VAL A 53 2.79 -0.68 -1.97
C VAL A 53 3.41 -1.17 -3.27
N ASP A 54 4.41 -0.47 -3.82
CA ASP A 54 5.05 -0.83 -5.09
C ASP A 54 5.56 -2.28 -5.11
N PHE A 55 6.05 -2.77 -3.97
CA PHE A 55 6.50 -4.15 -3.83
C PHE A 55 5.40 -5.21 -4.00
N MET A 56 4.12 -4.84 -3.87
CA MET A 56 2.97 -5.72 -4.10
C MET A 56 2.53 -5.75 -5.57
N TRP A 57 3.14 -4.92 -6.41
CA TRP A 57 2.87 -4.87 -7.85
C TRP A 57 4.04 -5.53 -8.61
N PRO A 58 4.18 -6.87 -8.58
CA PRO A 58 5.34 -7.55 -9.17
C PRO A 58 5.50 -7.26 -10.66
N MET A 59 4.39 -7.03 -11.35
CA MET A 59 4.37 -6.63 -12.76
C MET A 59 5.06 -5.29 -13.01
N TRP A 60 4.89 -4.29 -12.13
CA TRP A 60 5.60 -3.02 -12.25
C TRP A 60 7.11 -3.22 -12.11
N GLY A 61 7.54 -4.03 -11.14
CA GLY A 61 8.95 -4.38 -10.99
C GLY A 61 9.55 -5.07 -12.22
N ILE A 62 8.76 -5.89 -12.94
CA ILE A 62 9.20 -6.51 -14.21
C ILE A 62 9.31 -5.47 -15.32
N PHE A 63 8.29 -4.61 -15.51
CA PHE A 63 8.32 -3.60 -16.57
C PHE A 63 9.39 -2.54 -16.35
N ASP A 64 9.66 -2.16 -15.11
CA ASP A 64 10.72 -1.22 -14.75
C ASP A 64 12.12 -1.77 -15.07
N ALA A 65 12.27 -3.09 -15.21
CA ALA A 65 13.51 -3.74 -15.63
C ALA A 65 13.67 -3.83 -17.17
N THR A 66 12.65 -3.48 -17.96
CA THR A 66 12.75 -3.45 -19.43
C THR A 66 13.35 -2.13 -19.91
N PRO A 67 14.07 -2.08 -21.05
CA PRO A 67 14.63 -0.84 -21.59
C PRO A 67 13.60 0.27 -21.81
N ASP A 68 12.36 -0.10 -22.17
CA ASP A 68 11.27 0.85 -22.40
C ASP A 68 10.58 1.31 -21.09
N GLY A 69 10.86 0.63 -19.98
CA GLY A 69 10.25 0.90 -18.68
C GLY A 69 8.74 0.61 -18.62
N ARG A 70 8.10 0.96 -17.50
CA ARG A 70 6.63 0.92 -17.39
C ARG A 70 5.96 2.12 -18.09
N SER A 71 4.76 1.90 -18.62
CA SER A 71 3.92 2.98 -19.17
C SER A 71 3.54 4.00 -18.09
N LYS A 72 3.59 5.29 -18.43
CA LYS A 72 3.24 6.41 -17.54
C LYS A 72 1.74 6.61 -17.34
N SER A 73 0.91 6.00 -18.19
CA SER A 73 -0.54 6.23 -18.24
C SER A 73 -1.36 4.98 -17.95
N TRP A 74 -0.71 3.84 -17.71
CA TRP A 74 -1.38 2.56 -17.51
C TRP A 74 -1.23 2.09 -16.07
N GLY A 75 -2.33 1.67 -15.47
CA GLY A 75 -2.38 1.03 -14.17
C GLY A 75 -3.32 -0.18 -14.17
N PRO A 76 -3.20 -1.08 -13.18
CA PRO A 76 -4.12 -2.20 -13.01
C PRO A 76 -5.57 -1.70 -12.94
N SER A 77 -6.43 -2.26 -13.78
CA SER A 77 -7.86 -1.99 -13.78
C SER A 77 -8.61 -3.30 -13.63
N LEU A 78 -9.64 -3.30 -12.79
CA LEU A 78 -10.53 -4.44 -12.59
C LEU A 78 -11.84 -4.15 -13.30
N SER A 79 -12.26 -5.07 -14.16
CA SER A 79 -13.62 -5.12 -14.69
C SER A 79 -14.29 -6.33 -14.06
N TYR A 80 -15.35 -6.08 -13.29
CA TYR A 80 -16.22 -7.12 -12.75
C TYR A 80 -17.48 -7.21 -13.64
N PRO A 81 -18.00 -8.43 -13.88
CA PRO A 81 -19.29 -8.60 -14.55
C PRO A 81 -20.46 -8.03 -13.74
#